data_AF-A0A517D6E4-F1
#
_entry.id   AF-A0A517D6E4-F1
#
_cell.length_a   1.000
_cell.length_b   1.000
_cell.length_c   1.000
_cell.angle_alpha   90.00
_cell.angle_beta   90.00
_cell.angle_gamma   90.00
#
_symmetry.space_group_name_H-M   'P 1'
#
loop_
_entity.id
_entity.type
_entity.pdbx_description
1 polymer ?
#
loop_
_entity_poly.entity_id
_entity_poly.type
_entity_poly.pdbx_seq_one_letter_code
_entity_poly.pdbx_strand_id
1 'polypeptide(L)'
;MVVDGYKFDSEKEANFYLRFVKPCGKRFEIHKSFKLITKFPVGGYNQRGITYAPDFVVYGTDGSIEHVYDVKSGINQEAVDTAAKIRFKLFALKMGIPVEVVVPRKHDFKMKLYGFTNSDIQPGYVKHDRHGNVRRDSDGRLLYDHYNVHKSIDYDIHDLIGR
;
A
#
# COMPACT_ATOMS: atom_id res chain seq x y z
N MET A 1 -13.46 14.06 -0.46
CA MET A 1 -14.85 14.12 -1.00
C MET A 1 -15.73 13.13 -0.24
N VAL A 2 -17.06 13.15 -0.43
CA VAL A 2 -17.96 12.13 0.13
C VAL A 2 -18.59 11.30 -1.00
N VAL A 3 -18.47 9.98 -0.94
CA VAL A 3 -19.09 9.02 -1.88
C VAL A 3 -19.65 7.85 -1.08
N ASP A 4 -20.90 7.45 -1.34
CA ASP A 4 -21.61 6.38 -0.62
C ASP A 4 -21.59 6.52 0.92
N GLY A 5 -21.54 7.76 1.42
CA GLY A 5 -21.46 8.07 2.85
C GLY A 5 -20.05 8.03 3.45
N TYR A 6 -19.03 7.64 2.68
CA TYR A 6 -17.64 7.63 3.11
C TYR A 6 -16.92 8.92 2.73
N LYS A 7 -16.13 9.45 3.66
CA LYS A 7 -15.25 10.60 3.41
C LYS A 7 -13.87 10.08 2.98
N PHE A 8 -13.46 10.47 1.78
CA PHE A 8 -12.14 10.19 1.20
C PHE A 8 -11.25 11.43 1.27
N ASP A 9 -9.95 11.20 1.52
CA ASP A 9 -8.95 12.27 1.64
C ASP A 9 -8.44 12.72 0.26
N SER A 10 -8.63 11.90 -0.78
CA SER A 10 -8.26 12.25 -2.16
C SER A 10 -9.23 11.73 -3.23
N GLU A 11 -9.15 12.33 -4.43
CA GLU A 11 -9.86 11.83 -5.61
C GLU A 11 -9.36 10.45 -6.05
N LYS A 12 -8.09 10.15 -5.79
CA LYS A 12 -7.48 8.87 -6.14
C LYS A 12 -8.01 7.73 -5.27
N GLU A 13 -8.17 7.97 -3.97
CA GLU A 13 -8.82 7.00 -3.07
C GLU A 13 -10.26 6.72 -3.49
N ALA A 14 -11.05 7.77 -3.73
CA ALA A 14 -12.43 7.61 -4.19
C ALA A 14 -12.52 6.85 -5.52
N ASN A 15 -11.60 7.13 -6.46
CA ASN A 15 -11.51 6.40 -7.72
C ASN A 15 -11.12 4.92 -7.51
N PHE A 16 -10.17 4.64 -6.61
CA PHE A 16 -9.78 3.26 -6.29
C PHE A 16 -10.94 2.50 -5.65
N TYR A 17 -11.64 3.14 -4.72
CA TYR A 17 -12.86 2.62 -4.12
C TYR A 17 -13.91 2.25 -5.17
N LEU A 18 -14.32 3.21 -6.01
CA LEU A 18 -15.39 3.02 -6.99
C LEU A 18 -15.07 1.94 -8.03
N ARG A 19 -13.79 1.78 -8.40
CA ARG A 19 -13.37 0.89 -9.48
C ARG A 19 -12.99 -0.51 -9.03
N PHE A 20 -12.41 -0.65 -7.83
CA PHE A 20 -11.77 -1.91 -7.42
C PHE A 20 -12.32 -2.44 -6.09
N VAL A 21 -12.56 -1.59 -5.09
CA VAL A 21 -13.00 -2.05 -3.76
C VAL A 21 -14.52 -2.23 -3.69
N LYS A 22 -15.31 -1.25 -4.12
CA LYS A 22 -16.78 -1.34 -4.11
C LYS A 22 -17.33 -2.53 -4.92
N PRO A 23 -16.86 -2.78 -6.16
CA PRO A 23 -17.42 -3.86 -6.98
C PRO A 23 -16.88 -5.26 -6.65
N CYS A 24 -15.92 -5.43 -5.73
CA CYS A 24 -15.31 -6.73 -5.46
C CYS A 24 -16.23 -7.73 -4.74
N GLY A 25 -17.33 -7.26 -4.14
CA GLY A 25 -18.26 -8.10 -3.37
C GLY A 25 -17.73 -8.60 -2.02
N LYS A 26 -16.49 -8.27 -1.64
CA LYS A 26 -15.91 -8.61 -0.33
C LYS A 26 -16.30 -7.59 0.73
N ARG A 27 -16.24 -7.98 2.01
CA ARG A 27 -16.38 -7.04 3.12
C ARG A 27 -15.15 -6.14 3.18
N PHE A 28 -15.34 -4.84 3.36
CA PHE A 28 -14.24 -3.89 3.51
C PHE A 28 -14.53 -2.86 4.60
N GLU A 29 -13.48 -2.24 5.11
CA GLU A 29 -13.54 -1.07 5.97
C GLU A 29 -12.65 0.04 5.39
N ILE A 30 -13.12 1.28 5.46
CA ILE A 30 -12.41 2.46 4.96
C ILE A 30 -11.84 3.23 6.15
N HIS A 31 -10.58 3.63 6.08
CA HIS A 31 -9.88 4.36 7.15
C HIS A 31 -9.94 3.68 8.54
N LYS A 32 -9.96 2.33 8.58
CA LYS A 32 -9.96 1.57 9.84
C LYS A 32 -8.70 1.86 10.66
N SER A 33 -8.87 2.39 11.86
CA SER A 33 -7.75 2.72 12.74
C SER A 33 -7.22 1.50 13.51
N PHE A 34 -5.93 1.22 13.36
CA PHE A 34 -5.20 0.18 14.09
C PHE A 34 -4.18 0.78 15.06
N LYS A 35 -4.26 0.39 16.34
CA LYS A 35 -3.23 0.72 17.32
C LYS A 35 -2.03 -0.19 17.09
N LEU A 36 -0.94 0.31 16.50
CA LEU A 36 0.28 -0.46 16.24
C LEU A 36 1.07 -0.64 17.53
N ILE A 37 1.41 0.47 18.18
CA ILE A 37 2.10 0.51 19.47
C ILE A 37 1.15 1.18 20.47
N THR A 38 0.90 0.53 21.60
CA THR A 38 0.14 1.13 22.70
C THR A 38 0.99 2.16 23.43
N LYS A 39 0.38 3.13 24.12
CA LYS A 39 1.10 4.03 25.03
C LYS A 39 1.92 3.21 26.03
N PHE A 40 3.18 3.57 26.25
CA PHE A 40 4.09 2.82 27.13
C PHE A 40 4.94 3.77 28.01
N PRO A 41 5.31 3.34 29.23
CA PRO A 41 6.14 4.13 30.12
C PRO A 41 7.61 4.16 29.64
N VAL A 42 8.26 5.30 29.80
CA VAL A 42 9.71 5.48 29.63
C VAL A 42 10.19 6.37 30.77
N GLY A 43 10.87 5.76 31.75
CA GLY A 43 11.20 6.40 33.02
C GLY A 43 9.92 6.81 33.77
N GLY A 44 9.88 8.05 34.27
CA GLY A 44 8.71 8.62 34.97
C GLY A 44 7.59 9.14 34.06
N TYR A 45 7.73 9.02 32.74
CA TYR A 45 6.79 9.56 31.75
C TYR A 45 6.21 8.46 30.86
N ASN A 46 5.25 8.82 30.00
CA ASN A 46 4.70 7.90 29.01
C ASN A 46 4.95 8.43 27.59
N GLN A 47 5.43 7.57 26.71
CA GLN A 47 5.47 7.83 25.28
C GLN A 47 4.13 7.52 24.62
N ARG A 48 3.74 8.36 23.66
CA ARG A 48 2.49 8.19 22.91
C ARG A 48 2.58 6.95 22.03
N GLY A 49 1.48 6.18 21.99
CA GLY A 49 1.36 5.07 21.06
C GLY A 49 1.31 5.52 19.60
N ILE A 50 1.51 4.56 18.69
CA ILE A 50 1.41 4.77 17.25
C ILE A 50 0.13 4.11 16.76
N THR A 51 -0.67 4.87 16.03
CA THR A 51 -1.87 4.39 15.33
C THR A 51 -1.67 4.55 13.83
N TYR A 52 -2.25 3.66 13.05
CA TYR A 52 -2.21 3.69 11.60
C TYR A 52 -3.60 3.35 11.05
N ALA A 53 -4.08 4.16 10.11
CA ALA A 53 -5.31 3.93 9.40
C ALA A 53 -4.97 3.83 7.90
N PRO A 54 -4.95 2.61 7.31
CA PRO A 54 -4.86 2.46 5.86
C PRO A 54 -6.13 3.00 5.20
N ASP A 55 -6.07 3.29 3.90
CA ASP A 55 -7.25 3.77 3.16
C ASP A 55 -8.33 2.69 3.10
N PHE A 56 -7.93 1.44 2.86
CA PHE A 56 -8.85 0.30 2.78
C PHE A 56 -8.30 -0.93 3.47
N VAL A 57 -9.19 -1.67 4.10
CA VAL A 57 -8.96 -3.04 4.57
C VAL A 57 -10.02 -3.93 3.94
N VAL A 58 -9.60 -4.98 3.24
CA VAL A 58 -10.49 -5.95 2.61
C VAL A 58 -10.36 -7.28 3.33
N TYR A 59 -11.51 -7.91 3.58
CA TYR A 59 -11.62 -9.13 4.35
C TYR A 59 -12.00 -10.32 3.47
N GLY A 60 -11.42 -11.47 3.79
CA GLY A 60 -11.85 -12.75 3.27
C GLY A 60 -13.16 -13.22 3.88
N THR A 61 -13.68 -14.32 3.34
CA THR A 61 -14.95 -14.91 3.80
C THR A 61 -14.90 -15.41 5.24
N ASP A 62 -13.71 -15.78 5.72
CA ASP A 62 -13.44 -16.21 7.09
C ASP A 62 -13.25 -15.02 8.07
N GLY A 63 -13.30 -13.79 7.56
CA GLY A 63 -13.09 -12.57 8.33
C GLY A 63 -11.62 -12.21 8.55
N SER A 64 -10.67 -12.98 8.00
CA SER A 64 -9.24 -12.60 7.95
C SER A 64 -9.02 -11.38 7.07
N ILE A 65 -7.92 -10.65 7.30
CA ILE A 65 -7.53 -9.53 6.44
C ILE A 65 -6.81 -10.13 5.23
N GLU A 66 -7.37 -9.93 4.03
CA GLU A 66 -6.76 -10.36 2.76
C GLU A 66 -5.95 -9.25 2.10
N HIS A 67 -6.42 -8.00 2.21
CA HIS A 67 -5.72 -6.85 1.63
C HIS A 67 -5.75 -5.64 2.54
N VAL A 68 -4.66 -4.88 2.50
CA VAL A 68 -4.54 -3.59 3.20
C VAL A 68 -3.94 -2.58 2.24
N TYR A 69 -4.78 -1.68 1.73
CA TYR A 69 -4.39 -0.74 0.70
C TYR A 69 -4.09 0.66 1.26
N ASP A 70 -2.99 1.24 0.79
CA ASP A 70 -2.67 2.65 0.93
C ASP A 70 -2.51 3.27 -0.47
N VAL A 71 -3.38 4.21 -0.82
CA VAL A 71 -3.47 4.80 -2.15
C VAL A 71 -2.48 5.95 -2.27
N LYS A 72 -1.78 5.99 -3.41
CA LYS A 72 -0.81 7.04 -3.74
C LYS A 72 -1.00 7.52 -5.18
N SER A 73 -0.51 8.72 -5.45
CA SER A 73 -0.54 9.33 -6.79
C SER A 73 0.58 8.82 -7.71
N GLY A 74 1.63 8.19 -7.16
CA GLY A 74 2.76 7.69 -7.91
C GLY A 74 3.53 6.59 -7.15
N ILE A 75 4.34 5.82 -7.89
CA ILE A 75 5.04 4.63 -7.37
C ILE A 75 6.49 4.89 -6.94
N ASN A 76 6.97 6.11 -7.16
CA ASN A 76 8.34 6.49 -6.85
C ASN A 76 8.59 6.30 -5.34
N GLN A 77 9.71 5.67 -4.97
CA GLN A 77 10.03 5.44 -3.55
C GLN A 77 10.10 6.73 -2.73
N GLU A 78 10.45 7.85 -3.37
CA GLU A 78 10.46 9.21 -2.81
C GLU A 78 9.05 9.75 -2.52
N ALA A 79 8.01 9.19 -3.15
CA ALA A 79 6.62 9.60 -2.94
C ALA A 79 5.99 9.00 -1.67
N VAL A 80 6.64 8.00 -1.07
CA VAL A 80 6.19 7.41 0.20
C VAL A 80 7.13 7.86 1.31
N ASP A 81 6.57 8.67 2.21
CA ASP A 81 7.27 9.22 3.38
C ASP A 81 7.89 8.12 4.26
N THR A 82 9.08 8.40 4.81
CA THR A 82 9.82 7.48 5.68
C THR A 82 8.99 7.07 6.90
N ALA A 83 8.21 7.99 7.49
CA ALA A 83 7.36 7.64 8.62
C ALA A 83 6.19 6.73 8.21
N ALA A 84 5.68 6.85 6.98
CA ALA A 84 4.69 5.91 6.44
C ALA A 84 5.29 4.50 6.28
N LYS A 85 6.50 4.39 5.74
CA LYS A 85 7.22 3.09 5.64
C LYS A 85 7.41 2.43 7.00
N ILE A 86 7.74 3.20 8.04
CA ILE A 86 7.83 2.68 9.41
C ILE A 86 6.48 2.15 9.89
N ARG A 87 5.39 2.88 9.64
CA ARG A 87 4.03 2.42 9.99
C ARG A 87 3.65 1.15 9.25
N PHE A 88 3.97 1.03 7.96
CA PHE A 88 3.71 -0.20 7.20
C PHE A 88 4.48 -1.38 7.78
N LYS A 89 5.76 -1.18 8.13
CA LYS A 89 6.58 -2.23 8.75
C LYS A 89 6.02 -2.66 10.11
N LEU A 90 5.61 -1.70 10.95
CA LEU A 90 4.99 -1.99 12.25
C LEU A 90 3.63 -2.68 12.11
N PHE A 91 2.84 -2.28 11.10
CA PHE A 91 1.58 -2.95 10.79
C PHE A 91 1.82 -4.40 10.35
N ALA A 92 2.73 -4.61 9.40
CA ALA A 92 3.08 -5.94 8.91
C ALA A 92 3.61 -6.85 10.02
N LEU A 93 4.48 -6.32 10.88
CA LEU A 93 4.98 -7.04 12.05
C LEU A 93 3.86 -7.47 13.00
N LYS A 94 2.83 -6.62 13.18
CA LYS A 94 1.75 -6.88 14.13
C LYS A 94 0.66 -7.79 13.56
N MET A 95 0.33 -7.63 12.27
CA MET A 95 -0.81 -8.27 11.63
C MET A 95 -0.43 -9.48 10.77
N GLY A 96 0.86 -9.68 10.48
CA GLY A 96 1.33 -10.77 9.62
C GLY A 96 1.09 -10.55 8.13
N ILE A 97 0.60 -9.37 7.71
CA ILE A 97 0.29 -9.04 6.32
C ILE A 97 0.85 -7.66 5.94
N PRO A 98 1.50 -7.50 4.77
CA PRO A 98 2.06 -6.22 4.36
C PRO A 98 0.98 -5.20 3.99
N VAL A 99 1.37 -3.93 3.99
CA VAL A 99 0.56 -2.86 3.38
C VAL A 99 0.91 -2.76 1.90
N GLU A 100 -0.12 -2.79 1.07
CA GLU A 100 -0.06 -2.73 -0.38
C GLU A 100 -0.23 -1.28 -0.83
N VAL A 101 0.86 -0.66 -1.30
CA VAL A 101 0.80 0.70 -1.82
C VAL A 101 0.32 0.67 -3.25
N VAL A 102 -0.83 1.26 -3.52
CA VAL A 102 -1.49 1.18 -4.82
C VAL A 102 -1.55 2.54 -5.52
N VAL A 103 -1.35 2.52 -6.83
CA VAL A 103 -1.45 3.71 -7.69
C VAL A 103 -2.53 3.44 -8.74
N PRO A 104 -3.76 3.95 -8.54
CA PRO A 104 -4.88 3.72 -9.45
C PRO A 104 -4.67 4.41 -10.79
N ARG A 105 -4.99 3.68 -11.85
CA ARG A 105 -5.05 4.15 -13.25
C ARG A 105 -6.44 3.89 -13.82
N LYS A 106 -6.59 4.15 -15.12
CA LYS A 106 -7.91 4.08 -15.77
C LYS A 106 -8.51 2.67 -15.75
N HIS A 107 -7.70 1.63 -15.95
CA HIS A 107 -8.16 0.25 -16.14
C HIS A 107 -7.46 -0.78 -15.24
N ASP A 108 -6.44 -0.35 -14.52
CA ASP A 108 -5.61 -1.18 -13.66
C ASP A 108 -5.09 -0.32 -12.51
N PHE A 109 -4.32 -0.93 -11.63
CA PHE A 109 -3.51 -0.23 -10.66
C PHE A 109 -2.15 -0.90 -10.54
N LYS A 110 -1.14 -0.09 -10.22
CA LYS A 110 0.15 -0.60 -9.82
C LYS A 110 0.11 -0.90 -8.32
N MET A 111 0.67 -2.01 -7.88
CA MET A 111 0.81 -2.36 -6.47
C MET A 111 2.29 -2.53 -6.14
N LYS A 112 2.74 -1.92 -5.05
CA LYS A 112 4.11 -2.03 -4.56
C LYS A 112 4.14 -2.37 -3.09
N LEU A 113 5.03 -3.30 -2.75
CA LEU A 113 5.40 -3.62 -1.38
C LEU A 113 6.70 -2.92 -1.02
N TYR A 114 6.77 -2.39 0.20
CA TYR A 114 7.95 -1.70 0.73
C TYR A 114 8.49 -2.44 1.95
N GLY A 115 9.79 -2.28 2.22
CA GLY A 115 10.42 -2.76 3.45
C GLY A 115 10.91 -4.20 3.42
N PHE A 116 10.81 -4.88 2.28
CA PHE A 116 11.43 -6.19 2.04
C PHE A 116 12.91 -6.03 1.67
N THR A 117 13.73 -7.00 2.08
CA THR A 117 15.18 -7.02 1.82
C THR A 117 15.51 -7.45 0.40
N ASN A 118 14.68 -8.30 -0.20
CA ASN A 118 14.80 -8.69 -1.61
C ASN A 118 13.77 -7.91 -2.44
N SER A 119 14.22 -7.18 -3.47
CA SER A 119 13.35 -6.45 -4.40
C SER A 119 12.73 -7.33 -5.49
N ASP A 120 13.24 -8.54 -5.69
CA ASP A 120 12.81 -9.47 -6.74
C ASP A 120 11.47 -10.14 -6.43
N ILE A 121 10.90 -9.89 -5.25
CA ILE A 121 9.50 -10.25 -4.94
C ILE A 121 8.51 -9.58 -5.90
N GLN A 122 8.93 -8.53 -6.62
CA GLN A 122 8.13 -7.84 -7.60
C GLN A 122 8.90 -7.66 -8.91
N PRO A 123 8.23 -7.83 -10.08
CA PRO A 123 8.89 -7.69 -11.36
C PRO A 123 9.39 -6.25 -11.57
N GLY A 124 10.60 -6.13 -12.13
CA GLY A 124 11.23 -4.86 -12.45
C GLY A 124 10.81 -4.32 -13.81
N TYR A 125 10.42 -3.05 -13.87
CA TYR A 125 10.11 -2.33 -15.10
C TYR A 125 11.09 -1.19 -15.30
N VAL A 126 11.64 -1.04 -16.51
CA VAL A 126 12.58 0.05 -16.82
C VAL A 126 11.92 1.41 -16.54
N LYS A 127 12.66 2.28 -15.85
CA LYS A 127 12.21 3.64 -15.59
C LYS A 127 12.37 4.49 -16.84
N HIS A 128 11.32 5.24 -17.15
CA HIS A 128 11.36 6.27 -18.17
C HIS A 128 11.26 7.65 -17.52
N ASP A 129 11.90 8.65 -18.11
CA ASP A 129 11.71 10.06 -17.77
C ASP A 129 10.37 10.58 -18.33
N ARG A 130 10.07 11.86 -18.11
CA ARG A 130 8.83 12.49 -18.60
C ARG A 130 8.72 12.57 -20.13
N HIS A 131 9.84 12.42 -20.84
CA HIS A 131 9.92 12.45 -22.30
C HIS A 131 9.99 11.04 -22.91
N GLY A 132 9.92 9.99 -22.08
CA GLY A 132 9.97 8.60 -22.53
C GLY A 132 11.39 8.02 -22.63
N ASN A 133 12.43 8.79 -22.30
CA ASN A 133 13.81 8.28 -22.34
C ASN A 133 14.07 7.35 -21.16
N VAL A 134 14.81 6.28 -21.40
CA VAL A 134 15.20 5.34 -20.36
C VAL A 134 16.14 6.01 -19.35
N ARG A 135 15.81 5.91 -18.07
CA ARG A 135 16.66 6.44 -16.99
C ARG A 135 17.80 5.48 -16.67
N ARG A 136 18.96 6.07 -16.45
CA ARG A 136 20.18 5.37 -16.03
C ARG A 136 20.70 5.93 -14.71
N ASP A 137 21.43 5.12 -13.96
CA ASP A 137 22.22 5.58 -12.82
C ASP A 137 23.50 6.30 -13.28
N SER A 138 24.30 6.75 -12.32
CA SER A 138 25.60 7.41 -12.58
C SER A 138 26.58 6.52 -13.34
N ASP A 139 26.44 5.20 -13.22
CA ASP A 139 27.29 4.19 -13.85
C ASP A 139 26.74 3.75 -15.22
N GLY A 140 25.67 4.38 -15.70
CA GLY A 140 25.05 4.11 -16.99
C GLY A 140 24.14 2.88 -17.04
N ARG A 141 23.88 2.23 -15.90
CA ARG A 141 22.99 1.06 -15.79
C ARG A 141 21.53 1.48 -15.77
N LEU A 142 20.65 0.64 -16.29
CA LEU A 142 19.22 0.92 -16.32
C LEU A 142 18.63 0.97 -14.92
N LEU A 143 17.83 2.00 -14.63
CA LEU A 143 17.04 2.07 -13.41
C LEU A 143 15.73 1.31 -13.60
N TYR A 144 15.35 0.52 -12.59
CA TYR A 144 14.10 -0.23 -12.59
C TYR A 144 13.16 0.22 -11.46
N ASP A 145 11.85 0.15 -11.72
CA ASP A 145 10.79 0.21 -10.72
C ASP A 145 10.15 -1.17 -10.56
N HIS A 146 10.21 -1.70 -9.35
CA HIS A 146 9.60 -2.98 -8.99
C HIS A 146 8.18 -2.78 -8.46
N TYR A 147 7.19 -3.42 -9.12
CA TYR A 147 5.77 -3.38 -8.75
C TYR A 147 4.99 -4.46 -9.51
N ASN A 148 3.78 -4.77 -9.07
CA ASN A 148 2.83 -5.61 -9.81
C ASN A 148 1.74 -4.73 -10.44
N VAL A 149 1.08 -5.23 -11.49
CA VAL A 149 -0.07 -4.57 -12.11
C VAL A 149 -1.27 -5.48 -12.01
N HIS A 150 -2.34 -4.98 -11.40
CA HIS A 150 -3.57 -5.73 -11.18
C HIS A 150 -4.76 -5.01 -11.80
N LYS A 151 -5.72 -5.79 -12.33
CA LYS A 151 -6.98 -5.29 -12.90
C LYS A 151 -8.17 -5.44 -11.97
N SER A 152 -8.04 -6.28 -10.94
CA SER A 152 -8.99 -6.44 -9.84
C SER A 152 -8.22 -6.69 -8.55
N ILE A 153 -8.93 -6.71 -7.42
CA ILE A 153 -8.37 -7.10 -6.12
C ILE A 153 -8.43 -8.61 -5.88
N ASP A 154 -8.76 -9.40 -6.91
CA ASP A 154 -8.88 -10.85 -6.81
C ASP A 154 -7.52 -11.50 -7.08
N TYR A 155 -6.58 -11.29 -6.16
CA TYR A 155 -5.29 -11.95 -6.13
C TYR A 155 -4.93 -12.27 -4.68
N ASP A 156 -4.06 -13.24 -4.46
CA ASP A 156 -3.54 -13.55 -3.13
C ASP A 156 -2.18 -12.86 -2.95
N ILE A 157 -2.03 -12.10 -1.87
CA ILE A 157 -0.75 -11.45 -1.55
C ILE A 157 0.31 -12.48 -1.15
N HIS A 158 -0.10 -13.63 -0.63
CA HIS A 158 0.79 -14.73 -0.24
C HIS A 158 1.47 -15.40 -1.45
N ASP A 159 0.88 -15.29 -2.64
CA ASP A 159 1.54 -15.73 -3.88
C ASP A 159 2.81 -14.91 -4.18
N LEU A 160 2.90 -13.67 -3.68
CA LEU A 160 4.08 -12.81 -3.84
C LEU A 160 5.09 -12.95 -2.70
N ILE A 161 4.61 -12.98 -1.45
CA ILE A 161 5.49 -12.92 -0.26
C ILE A 161 5.86 -14.29 0.31
N GLY A 162 5.24 -15.36 -0.18
CA GLY A 162 5.39 -16.71 0.38
C GLY A 162 4.58 -16.91 1.66
N ARG A 163 4.62 -18.15 2.17
CA ARG A 163 4.05 -18.52 3.47
C ARG A 163 5.09 -18.42 4.58
#